data_AF-A0A2X4WXA0-F1
#
_entry.id   AF-A0A2X4WXA0-F1
#
_cell.length_a   1.000
_cell.length_b   1.000
_cell.length_c   1.000
_cell.angle_alpha   90.00
_cell.angle_beta   90.00
_cell.angle_gamma   90.00
#
_symmetry.space_group_name_H-M   'P 1'
#
loop_
_entity.id
_entity.type
_entity.pdbx_description
1 polymer ?
#
loop_
_entity_poly.entity_id
_entity_poly.type
_entity_poly.pdbx_seq_one_letter_code
_entity_poly.pdbx_strand_id
1 'polypeptide(L)'
;MGWITGICLLIVFIVIWAYIDFTLGSYIHKKQWTRRSYPLRKGQLQLITNGADLYRCYFNDLREAKKTIHILFYIVKNDRFSHAFFEALKEQALKGVKVRLLLDWFGSRSVPKNWIAEAKEIGIDIVFCHRPYFPFYFFTLQKRNHRKITIIDGKIGFLGGYNIGKEYIDLDPELSPWRDYHIRMDGKSVADLQQEFLLDWKRATNQEIRIDSMSFSDQAMTMEHYLYPSEGIEAEAKLIQLIEKAQEKIIIGTPYFIPPAKLFSAIEIAQARGISVSILVPEKSDHPIVKEASFRYLRKVLAGGGNVYQFQKGFFHAKVIVIDGNICDIGTANFDRRSILLNHEINCFIYDKVFISDVENALAEDIEHSTVLTLDELQKVRVFVRIKEWIGILFQGLL
;
A
#
# COMPACT_ATOMS: atom_id res chain seq x y z
N MET A 1 13.20 35.08 30.69
CA MET A 1 14.18 34.53 29.72
C MET A 1 14.52 33.06 29.95
N GLY A 2 14.76 32.58 31.18
CA GLY A 2 15.17 31.19 31.44
C GLY A 2 14.24 30.06 30.96
N TRP A 3 12.92 30.32 30.88
CA TRP A 3 11.95 29.34 30.40
C TRP A 3 12.00 29.14 28.89
N ILE A 4 12.24 30.22 28.12
CA ILE A 4 12.38 30.14 26.66
C ILE A 4 13.64 29.35 26.29
N THR A 5 14.76 29.63 26.96
CA THR A 5 16.00 28.86 26.78
C THR A 5 15.83 27.39 27.17
N GLY A 6 15.09 27.09 28.24
CA GLY A 6 14.76 25.71 28.63
C GLY A 6 13.94 24.97 27.58
N ILE A 7 12.91 25.62 27.00
CA ILE A 7 12.09 25.05 25.93
C ILE A 7 12.94 24.80 24.67
N CYS A 8 13.79 25.75 24.27
CA CYS A 8 14.68 25.58 23.12
C CYS A 8 15.63 24.39 23.32
N LEU A 9 16.26 24.26 24.50
CA LEU A 9 17.15 23.14 24.80
C LEU A 9 16.41 21.80 24.78
N LEU A 10 15.17 21.75 25.30
CA LEU A 10 14.34 20.55 25.27
C LEU A 10 14.00 20.13 23.83
N ILE A 11 13.63 21.08 22.96
CA ILE A 11 13.34 20.82 21.55
C ILE A 11 14.58 20.25 20.84
N VAL A 12 15.74 20.88 21.05
CA VAL A 12 17.01 20.41 20.47
C VAL A 12 17.32 18.99 20.94
N PHE A 13 17.16 18.72 22.24
CA PHE A 13 17.35 17.38 22.81
C PHE A 13 16.41 16.36 22.16
N ILE A 14 15.12 16.66 22.02
CA ILE A 14 14.13 15.77 21.39
C ILE A 14 14.49 15.49 19.93
N VAL A 15 14.92 16.52 19.17
CA VAL A 15 15.33 16.36 17.77
C VAL A 15 16.56 15.47 17.65
N ILE A 16 17.58 15.69 18.50
CA ILE A 16 18.79 14.87 18.52
C ILE A 16 18.46 13.42 18.91
N TRP A 17 17.65 13.23 19.95
CA TRP A 17 17.20 11.91 20.38
C TRP A 17 16.43 11.20 19.27
N ALA A 18 15.46 11.86 18.64
CA ALA A 18 14.66 11.30 17.55
C ALA A 18 15.53 10.92 16.35
N TYR A 19 16.53 11.74 16.01
CA TYR A 19 17.48 11.44 14.95
C TYR A 19 18.33 10.19 15.27
N ILE A 20 18.87 10.11 16.49
CA ILE A 20 19.68 8.95 16.93
C ILE A 20 18.82 7.68 16.99
N ASP A 21 17.65 7.75 17.62
CA ASP A 21 16.67 6.67 17.72
C ASP A 21 16.29 6.14 16.33
N PHE A 22 15.91 7.04 15.41
CA PHE A 22 15.55 6.67 14.04
C PHE A 22 16.71 6.01 13.30
N THR A 23 17.90 6.60 13.39
CA THR A 23 19.08 6.13 12.65
C THR A 23 19.51 4.75 13.12
N LEU A 24 19.64 4.55 14.44
CA LEU A 24 20.04 3.27 15.02
C LEU A 24 18.94 2.20 14.85
N GLY A 25 17.67 2.57 15.05
CA GLY A 25 16.53 1.69 14.84
C GLY A 25 16.44 1.20 13.40
N SER A 26 16.59 2.11 12.43
CA SER A 26 16.63 1.77 11.00
C SER A 26 17.81 0.86 10.64
N TYR A 27 18.99 1.13 11.20
CA TYR A 27 20.17 0.30 10.99
C TYR A 27 19.98 -1.13 11.51
N ILE A 28 19.45 -1.29 12.73
CA ILE A 28 19.20 -2.60 13.33
C ILE A 28 18.11 -3.36 12.57
N HIS A 29 17.02 -2.70 12.20
CA HIS A 29 15.96 -3.30 11.38
C HIS A 29 16.52 -3.85 10.06
N LYS A 30 17.37 -3.09 9.37
CA LYS A 30 18.04 -3.54 8.15
C LYS A 30 18.94 -4.75 8.36
N LYS A 31 19.64 -4.82 9.49
CA LYS A 31 20.53 -5.95 9.82
C LYS A 31 19.76 -7.23 10.16
N GLN A 32 18.58 -7.12 10.74
CA GLN A 32 17.72 -8.25 11.12
C GLN A 32 16.83 -8.74 9.98
N TRP A 33 16.70 -7.94 8.93
CA TRP A 33 15.86 -8.28 7.80
C TRP A 33 16.43 -9.45 7.01
N THR A 34 15.55 -10.37 6.65
CA THR A 34 15.86 -11.51 5.80
C THR A 34 15.18 -11.33 4.45
N ARG A 35 15.98 -11.53 3.39
CA ARG A 35 15.47 -11.52 2.03
C ARG A 35 14.47 -12.64 1.84
N ARG A 36 13.30 -12.28 1.35
CA ARG A 36 12.27 -13.21 0.91
C ARG A 36 12.07 -13.03 -0.58
N SER A 37 12.18 -14.14 -1.28
CA SER A 37 11.86 -14.21 -2.70
C SER A 37 10.85 -15.33 -2.87
N TYR A 38 9.60 -14.97 -3.17
CA TYR A 38 8.63 -15.95 -3.62
C TYR A 38 8.94 -16.34 -5.06
N PRO A 39 8.74 -17.60 -5.45
CA PRO A 39 9.02 -18.04 -6.81
C PRO A 39 7.94 -17.51 -7.76
N LEU A 40 8.24 -17.55 -9.06
CA LEU A 40 7.23 -17.34 -10.08
C LEU A 40 6.12 -18.38 -9.93
N ARG A 41 4.88 -17.90 -9.86
CA ARG A 41 3.65 -18.70 -9.77
C ARG A 41 2.84 -18.57 -11.05
N LYS A 42 1.93 -19.51 -11.22
CA LYS A 42 0.82 -19.43 -12.18
C LYS A 42 -0.47 -19.56 -11.38
N GLY A 43 -1.41 -18.66 -11.62
CA GLY A 43 -2.70 -18.59 -10.94
C GLY A 43 -3.70 -17.84 -11.82
N GLN A 44 -4.95 -17.77 -11.39
CA GLN A 44 -5.89 -16.80 -11.92
C GLN A 44 -5.77 -15.50 -11.12
N LEU A 45 -5.76 -14.38 -11.83
CA LEU A 45 -5.85 -13.05 -11.24
C LEU A 45 -7.11 -12.37 -11.76
N GLN A 46 -7.75 -11.58 -10.90
CA GLN A 46 -8.86 -10.70 -11.26
C GLN A 46 -8.56 -9.31 -10.73
N LEU A 47 -8.51 -8.34 -11.63
CA LEU A 47 -8.43 -6.92 -11.28
C LEU A 47 -9.81 -6.43 -10.84
N ILE A 48 -9.85 -5.70 -9.72
CA ILE A 48 -11.03 -5.02 -9.21
C ILE A 48 -10.66 -3.57 -8.92
N THR A 49 -11.38 -2.64 -9.53
CA THR A 49 -10.98 -1.22 -9.60
C THR A 49 -11.96 -0.27 -8.89
N ASN A 50 -13.00 -0.79 -8.25
CA ASN A 50 -13.93 -0.02 -7.42
C ASN A 50 -14.31 -0.79 -6.15
N GLY A 51 -14.66 -0.04 -5.10
CA GLY A 51 -14.98 -0.58 -3.79
C GLY A 51 -16.24 -1.45 -3.76
N ALA A 52 -17.30 -1.04 -4.47
CA ALA A 52 -18.57 -1.76 -4.46
C ALA A 52 -18.42 -3.20 -4.98
N ASP A 53 -17.74 -3.38 -6.12
CA ASP A 53 -17.48 -4.70 -6.69
C ASP A 53 -16.52 -5.51 -5.82
N LEU A 54 -15.47 -4.86 -5.29
CA LEU A 54 -14.53 -5.50 -4.38
C LEU A 54 -15.26 -6.09 -3.18
N TYR A 55 -16.01 -5.27 -2.44
CA TYR A 55 -16.62 -5.72 -1.21
C TYR A 55 -17.79 -6.66 -1.43
N ARG A 56 -18.53 -6.54 -2.55
CA ARG A 56 -19.52 -7.55 -2.94
C ARG A 56 -18.86 -8.92 -3.10
N CYS A 57 -17.75 -8.99 -3.84
CA CYS A 57 -16.99 -10.23 -4.04
C CYS A 57 -16.36 -10.73 -2.73
N TYR A 58 -15.68 -9.85 -2.01
CA TYR A 58 -14.99 -10.12 -0.76
C TYR A 58 -15.94 -10.69 0.31
N PHE A 59 -17.08 -10.05 0.56
CA PHE A 59 -18.06 -10.55 1.53
C PHE A 59 -18.69 -11.88 1.08
N ASN A 60 -18.81 -12.11 -0.22
CA ASN A 60 -19.28 -13.39 -0.72
C ASN A 60 -18.29 -14.51 -0.41
N ASP A 61 -17.01 -14.30 -0.69
CA ASP A 61 -15.97 -15.29 -0.39
C ASP A 61 -15.82 -15.51 1.13
N LEU A 62 -15.96 -14.46 1.95
CA LEU A 62 -15.99 -14.61 3.41
C LEU A 62 -17.14 -15.51 3.87
N ARG A 63 -18.37 -15.27 3.37
CA ARG A 63 -19.55 -16.08 3.71
C ARG A 63 -19.40 -17.54 3.29
N GLU A 64 -18.69 -17.80 2.19
CA GLU A 64 -18.45 -19.15 1.71
C GLU A 64 -17.31 -19.90 2.41
N ALA A 65 -16.48 -19.21 3.20
CA ALA A 65 -15.38 -19.82 3.93
C ALA A 65 -15.83 -21.03 4.79
N LYS A 66 -15.03 -22.10 4.79
CA LYS A 66 -15.34 -23.35 5.49
C LYS A 66 -14.34 -23.73 6.59
N LYS A 67 -13.10 -23.21 6.55
CA LYS A 67 -12.01 -23.63 7.42
C LYS A 67 -11.32 -22.46 8.12
N THR A 68 -10.78 -21.52 7.34
CA THR A 68 -9.92 -20.46 7.88
C THR A 68 -10.13 -19.14 7.16
N ILE A 69 -10.04 -18.05 7.92
CA ILE A 69 -9.97 -16.69 7.40
C ILE A 69 -8.79 -16.01 8.09
N HIS A 70 -7.81 -15.57 7.31
CA HIS A 70 -6.68 -14.77 7.80
C HIS A 70 -6.68 -13.43 7.11
N ILE A 71 -6.73 -12.36 7.89
CA ILE A 71 -6.85 -11.01 7.37
C ILE A 71 -5.81 -10.12 8.04
N LEU A 72 -5.10 -9.36 7.22
CA LEU A 72 -4.25 -8.28 7.67
C LEU A 72 -4.63 -7.00 6.94
N PHE A 73 -4.97 -5.97 7.70
CA PHE A 73 -5.25 -4.63 7.17
C PHE A 73 -4.44 -3.56 7.90
N TYR A 74 -4.04 -2.55 7.15
CA TYR A 74 -3.51 -1.31 7.71
C TYR A 74 -4.61 -0.54 8.46
N ILE A 75 -5.69 -0.16 7.76
CA ILE A 75 -6.77 0.63 8.34
C ILE A 75 -8.04 -0.21 8.49
N VAL A 76 -8.65 -0.12 9.67
CA VAL A 76 -10.04 -0.44 9.92
C VAL A 76 -10.65 0.74 10.67
N LYS A 77 -11.59 1.43 10.04
CA LYS A 77 -12.25 2.62 10.59
C LYS A 77 -13.32 2.25 11.61
N ASN A 78 -13.78 3.24 12.37
CA ASN A 78 -14.95 3.11 13.23
C ASN A 78 -16.18 3.67 12.51
N ASP A 79 -16.81 2.84 11.70
CA ASP A 79 -18.03 3.19 10.97
C ASP A 79 -18.93 1.96 10.75
N ARG A 80 -20.12 2.19 10.16
CA ARG A 80 -21.12 1.15 9.92
C ARG A 80 -20.63 0.04 8.99
N PHE A 81 -19.77 0.38 8.02
CA PHE A 81 -19.22 -0.59 7.08
C PHE A 81 -18.22 -1.50 7.77
N SER A 82 -17.30 -0.94 8.56
CA SER A 82 -16.40 -1.71 9.41
C SER A 82 -17.14 -2.57 10.42
N HIS A 83 -18.25 -2.10 10.98
CA HIS A 83 -19.09 -2.91 11.86
C HIS A 83 -19.64 -4.14 11.11
N ALA A 84 -20.21 -3.95 9.92
CA ALA A 84 -20.69 -5.06 9.09
C ALA A 84 -19.57 -6.05 8.71
N PHE A 85 -18.34 -5.55 8.53
CA PHE A 85 -17.16 -6.38 8.38
C PHE A 85 -16.91 -7.28 9.59
N PHE A 86 -16.94 -6.73 10.81
CA PHE A 86 -16.83 -7.54 12.03
C PHE A 86 -17.97 -8.55 12.19
N GLU A 87 -19.21 -8.17 11.89
CA GLU A 87 -20.36 -9.07 11.95
C GLU A 87 -20.21 -10.26 10.99
N ALA A 88 -19.78 -10.03 9.75
CA ALA A 88 -19.52 -11.12 8.80
C ALA A 88 -18.45 -12.09 9.31
N LEU A 89 -17.40 -11.58 9.97
CA LEU A 89 -16.37 -12.44 10.58
C LEU A 89 -16.92 -13.23 11.78
N LYS A 90 -17.74 -12.59 12.63
CA LYS A 90 -18.40 -13.25 13.77
C LYS A 90 -19.32 -14.37 13.29
N GLU A 91 -20.12 -14.14 12.25
CA GLU A 91 -20.98 -15.16 11.65
C GLU A 91 -20.21 -16.40 11.21
N GLN A 92 -19.03 -16.22 10.58
CA GLN A 92 -18.20 -17.34 10.15
C GLN A 92 -17.52 -18.04 11.33
N ALA A 93 -17.06 -17.29 12.33
CA ALA A 93 -16.51 -17.86 13.55
C ALA A 93 -17.52 -18.73 14.30
N LEU A 94 -18.79 -18.29 14.39
CA LEU A 94 -19.89 -19.06 14.98
C LEU A 94 -20.18 -20.36 14.21
N LYS A 95 -19.90 -20.42 12.90
CA LYS A 95 -19.97 -21.64 12.08
C LYS A 95 -18.74 -22.54 12.22
N GLY A 96 -17.79 -22.19 13.09
CA GLY A 96 -16.58 -22.96 13.33
C GLY A 96 -15.39 -22.62 12.43
N VAL A 97 -15.49 -21.57 11.60
CA VAL A 97 -14.36 -21.11 10.77
C VAL A 97 -13.33 -20.43 11.68
N LYS A 98 -12.05 -20.83 11.59
CA LYS A 98 -11.00 -20.18 12.40
C LYS A 98 -10.62 -18.83 11.79
N VAL A 99 -10.98 -17.75 12.47
CA VAL A 99 -10.69 -16.38 12.01
C VAL A 99 -9.51 -15.79 12.78
N ARG A 100 -8.54 -15.22 12.05
CA ARG A 100 -7.42 -14.44 12.62
C ARG A 100 -7.33 -13.10 11.92
N LEU A 101 -7.38 -12.03 12.71
CA LEU A 101 -7.35 -10.65 12.26
C LEU A 101 -6.12 -9.94 12.83
N LEU A 102 -5.21 -9.54 11.96
CA LEU A 102 -4.01 -8.78 12.29
C LEU A 102 -4.18 -7.33 11.81
N LEU A 103 -4.18 -6.39 12.74
CA LEU A 103 -4.42 -4.98 12.43
C LEU A 103 -3.15 -4.16 12.67
N ASP A 104 -2.82 -3.22 11.80
CA ASP A 104 -1.79 -2.24 12.14
C ASP A 104 -2.25 -1.37 13.32
N TRP A 105 -1.38 -1.20 14.31
CA TRP A 105 -1.72 -0.43 15.51
C TRP A 105 -2.10 1.02 15.21
N PHE A 106 -1.39 1.69 14.30
CA PHE A 106 -1.64 3.10 14.03
C PHE A 106 -2.90 3.29 13.19
N GLY A 107 -3.02 2.53 12.08
CA GLY A 107 -4.14 2.65 11.14
C GLY A 107 -5.48 2.17 11.71
N SER A 108 -5.45 1.25 12.67
CA SER A 108 -6.67 0.63 13.23
C SER A 108 -6.92 0.96 14.72
N ARG A 109 -6.23 1.96 15.28
CA ARG A 109 -6.45 2.39 16.69
C ARG A 109 -7.87 2.91 16.98
N SER A 110 -8.63 3.27 15.94
CA SER A 110 -10.01 3.72 16.08
C SER A 110 -11.01 2.58 16.31
N VAL A 111 -10.63 1.32 16.08
CA VAL A 111 -11.54 0.18 16.27
C VAL A 111 -12.01 0.13 17.73
N PRO A 112 -13.34 0.13 17.98
CA PRO A 112 -13.89 0.10 19.32
C PRO A 112 -13.45 -1.12 20.13
N LYS A 113 -13.11 -0.90 21.40
CA LYS A 113 -12.66 -1.98 22.31
C LYS A 113 -13.73 -3.05 22.53
N ASN A 114 -15.02 -2.66 22.52
CA ASN A 114 -16.13 -3.60 22.68
C ASN A 114 -16.26 -4.54 21.47
N TRP A 115 -16.11 -4.05 20.23
CA TRP A 115 -16.11 -4.92 19.05
C TRP A 115 -14.99 -5.98 19.11
N ILE A 116 -13.80 -5.55 19.57
CA ILE A 116 -12.67 -6.45 19.76
C ILE A 116 -12.96 -7.48 20.86
N ALA A 117 -13.57 -7.06 21.98
CA ALA A 117 -13.92 -7.95 23.08
C ALA A 117 -14.96 -8.99 22.64
N GLU A 118 -16.07 -8.54 22.05
CA GLU A 118 -17.15 -9.41 21.53
C GLU A 118 -16.62 -10.42 20.50
N ALA A 119 -15.80 -9.97 19.55
CA ALA A 119 -15.22 -10.86 18.55
C ALA A 119 -14.27 -11.91 19.18
N LYS A 120 -13.50 -11.53 20.20
CA LYS A 120 -12.62 -12.45 20.93
C LYS A 120 -13.40 -13.48 21.75
N GLU A 121 -14.51 -13.09 22.37
CA GLU A 121 -15.40 -14.00 23.10
C GLU A 121 -15.98 -15.09 22.19
N ILE A 122 -16.21 -14.77 20.92
CA ILE A 122 -16.71 -15.69 19.88
C ILE A 122 -15.56 -16.53 19.25
N GLY A 123 -14.31 -16.31 19.66
CA GLY A 123 -13.16 -17.12 19.24
C GLY A 123 -12.36 -16.55 18.04
N ILE A 124 -12.60 -15.30 17.66
CA ILE A 124 -11.77 -14.59 16.66
C ILE A 124 -10.46 -14.14 17.32
N ASP A 125 -9.33 -14.55 16.75
CA ASP A 125 -8.03 -14.08 17.22
C ASP A 125 -7.76 -12.68 16.64
N ILE A 126 -7.81 -11.63 17.47
CA ILE A 126 -7.52 -10.25 17.05
C ILE A 126 -6.24 -9.74 17.71
N VAL A 127 -5.27 -9.34 16.88
CA VAL A 127 -3.95 -8.85 17.30
C VAL A 127 -3.60 -7.55 16.58
N PHE A 128 -2.88 -6.66 17.27
CA PHE A 128 -2.31 -5.46 16.66
C PHE A 128 -0.81 -5.61 16.44
N CYS A 129 -0.34 -5.39 15.22
CA CYS A 129 1.08 -5.36 14.86
C CYS A 129 1.65 -3.92 14.91
N HIS A 130 2.98 -3.81 14.86
CA HIS A 130 3.72 -2.53 14.87
C HIS A 130 3.33 -1.56 16.00
N ARG A 131 3.06 -2.08 17.19
CA ARG A 131 2.99 -1.25 18.40
C ARG A 131 4.38 -0.65 18.66
N PRO A 132 4.50 0.67 18.92
CA PRO A 132 5.80 1.28 19.22
C PRO A 132 6.43 0.70 20.48
N TYR A 133 7.75 0.51 20.49
CA TYR A 133 8.48 -0.08 21.62
C TYR A 133 9.89 0.50 21.79
N PHE A 134 10.41 0.45 23.02
CA PHE A 134 11.78 0.84 23.36
C PHE A 134 12.80 -0.28 23.03
N PRO A 135 14.07 0.04 22.75
CA PRO A 135 14.69 1.38 22.86
C PRO A 135 14.52 2.30 21.63
N PHE A 136 13.93 1.82 20.52
CA PHE A 136 13.76 2.59 19.27
C PHE A 136 12.32 3.07 19.09
N TYR A 137 11.83 3.84 20.06
CA TYR A 137 10.42 4.22 20.12
C TYR A 137 10.02 5.11 18.94
N PHE A 138 10.85 6.11 18.59
CA PHE A 138 10.52 7.03 17.50
C PHE A 138 10.57 6.32 16.13
N PHE A 139 11.57 5.47 15.89
CA PHE A 139 11.64 4.63 14.69
C PHE A 139 10.43 3.71 14.55
N THR A 140 10.11 2.95 15.60
CA THR A 140 9.00 1.98 15.57
C THR A 140 7.65 2.67 15.47
N LEU A 141 7.50 3.86 16.06
CA LEU A 141 6.35 4.74 15.89
C LEU A 141 6.16 5.21 14.45
N GLN A 142 7.19 5.19 13.61
CA GLN A 142 7.08 5.55 12.20
C GLN A 142 6.79 4.34 11.28
N LYS A 143 7.04 3.10 11.73
CA LYS A 143 6.76 1.93 10.88
C LYS A 143 5.27 1.61 10.82
N ARG A 144 4.78 1.20 9.64
CA ARG A 144 3.43 0.68 9.45
C ARG A 144 3.47 -0.70 8.81
N ASN A 145 2.51 -1.55 9.15
CA ASN A 145 2.14 -2.67 8.30
C ASN A 145 1.09 -2.14 7.34
N HIS A 146 1.57 -1.76 6.15
CA HIS A 146 0.73 -1.15 5.14
C HIS A 146 0.15 -2.19 4.19
N ARG A 147 0.36 -3.48 4.47
CA ARG A 147 -0.23 -4.58 3.69
C ARG A 147 -1.75 -4.64 3.89
N LYS A 148 -2.44 -5.08 2.84
CA LYS A 148 -3.85 -5.46 2.87
C LYS A 148 -3.93 -6.82 2.21
N ILE A 149 -3.95 -7.86 3.04
CA ILE A 149 -3.97 -9.24 2.58
C ILE A 149 -5.13 -9.98 3.24
N THR A 150 -5.83 -10.78 2.47
CA THR A 150 -6.84 -11.71 3.00
C THR A 150 -6.62 -13.08 2.37
N ILE A 151 -6.64 -14.11 3.20
CA ILE A 151 -6.54 -15.50 2.79
C ILE A 151 -7.77 -16.23 3.32
N ILE A 152 -8.52 -16.86 2.43
CA ILE A 152 -9.73 -17.63 2.75
C ILE A 152 -9.49 -19.08 2.36
N ASP A 153 -9.61 -19.97 3.36
CA ASP A 153 -9.41 -21.42 3.27
C ASP A 153 -8.07 -21.88 2.64
N GLY A 154 -7.07 -20.98 2.58
CA GLY A 154 -5.82 -21.20 1.87
C GLY A 154 -5.98 -21.32 0.35
N LYS A 155 -7.11 -20.89 -0.21
CA LYS A 155 -7.48 -21.05 -1.63
C LYS A 155 -7.71 -19.74 -2.36
N ILE A 156 -8.25 -18.74 -1.67
CA ILE A 156 -8.54 -17.42 -2.23
C ILE A 156 -7.67 -16.40 -1.51
N GLY A 157 -7.02 -15.54 -2.29
CA GLY A 157 -6.21 -14.43 -1.83
C GLY A 157 -6.77 -13.09 -2.30
N PHE A 158 -6.68 -12.07 -1.46
CA PHE A 158 -6.86 -10.68 -1.85
C PHE A 158 -5.61 -9.88 -1.52
N LEU A 159 -5.23 -8.97 -2.42
CA LEU A 159 -4.12 -8.04 -2.27
C LEU A 159 -4.40 -6.73 -3.04
N GLY A 160 -4.25 -5.56 -2.41
CA GLY A 160 -4.38 -4.28 -3.10
C GLY A 160 -4.39 -3.06 -2.18
N GLY A 161 -4.93 -1.94 -2.67
CA GLY A 161 -4.88 -0.68 -1.94
C GLY A 161 -6.03 -0.40 -0.95
N TYR A 162 -7.22 -0.99 -1.17
CA TYR A 162 -8.41 -0.74 -0.34
C TYR A 162 -8.25 -1.20 1.12
N ASN A 163 -8.73 -0.39 2.07
CA ASN A 163 -8.84 -0.74 3.49
C ASN A 163 -10.32 -0.84 3.93
N ILE A 164 -10.59 -1.21 5.18
CA ILE A 164 -11.96 -1.29 5.67
C ILE A 164 -12.41 0.07 6.23
N GLY A 165 -13.40 0.68 5.59
CA GLY A 165 -14.04 1.92 6.01
C GLY A 165 -15.03 2.46 4.99
N LYS A 166 -15.85 3.43 5.38
CA LYS A 166 -16.89 4.03 4.54
C LYS A 166 -16.34 4.73 3.28
N GLU A 167 -15.11 5.25 3.34
CA GLU A 167 -14.48 5.96 2.23
C GLU A 167 -14.27 5.01 1.03
N TYR A 168 -13.99 3.73 1.33
CA TYR A 168 -13.69 2.67 0.36
C TYR A 168 -14.93 2.05 -0.28
N ILE A 169 -16.12 2.52 0.07
CA ILE A 169 -17.40 2.16 -0.57
C ILE A 169 -18.16 3.41 -1.00
N ASP A 170 -17.42 4.47 -1.33
CA ASP A 170 -17.92 5.73 -1.90
C ASP A 170 -18.92 6.48 -0.98
N LEU A 171 -18.81 6.31 0.33
CA LEU A 171 -19.61 7.03 1.34
C LEU A 171 -18.88 8.23 1.95
N ASP A 172 -17.83 8.72 1.29
CA ASP A 172 -17.16 9.98 1.61
C ASP A 172 -17.42 11.02 0.50
N PRO A 173 -18.29 12.02 0.71
CA PRO A 173 -18.66 12.93 -0.37
C PRO A 173 -17.49 13.78 -0.90
N GLU A 174 -16.42 13.98 -0.14
CA GLU A 174 -15.29 14.80 -0.57
C GLU A 174 -14.37 14.01 -1.51
N LEU A 175 -14.07 12.76 -1.14
CA LEU A 175 -13.08 11.91 -1.81
C LEU A 175 -13.67 10.84 -2.72
N SER A 176 -15.00 10.68 -2.76
CA SER A 176 -15.64 9.66 -3.61
C SER A 176 -15.74 10.07 -5.09
N PRO A 177 -15.68 9.10 -6.03
CA PRO A 177 -15.40 7.70 -5.76
C PRO A 177 -13.93 7.46 -5.38
N TRP A 178 -13.71 6.48 -4.51
CA TRP A 178 -12.37 6.02 -4.12
C TRP A 178 -11.87 5.04 -5.18
N ARG A 179 -11.04 5.53 -6.10
CA ARG A 179 -10.50 4.75 -7.21
C ARG A 179 -9.18 4.09 -6.81
N ASP A 180 -9.19 2.79 -6.60
CA ASP A 180 -8.03 2.00 -6.20
C ASP A 180 -8.05 0.63 -6.85
N TYR A 181 -6.91 -0.06 -6.91
CA TYR A 181 -6.75 -1.35 -7.59
C TYR A 181 -6.52 -2.45 -6.56
N HIS A 182 -7.28 -3.54 -6.71
CA HIS A 182 -7.19 -4.72 -5.89
C HIS A 182 -7.16 -5.97 -6.78
N ILE A 183 -6.41 -6.97 -6.35
CA ILE A 183 -6.31 -8.26 -7.00
C ILE A 183 -6.99 -9.29 -6.12
N ARG A 184 -7.94 -10.02 -6.70
CA ARG A 184 -8.36 -11.33 -6.20
C ARG A 184 -7.56 -12.39 -6.94
N MET A 185 -7.02 -13.36 -6.22
CA MET A 185 -6.17 -14.40 -6.78
C MET A 185 -6.48 -15.78 -6.19
N ASP A 186 -6.09 -16.81 -6.92
CA ASP A 186 -6.10 -18.20 -6.47
C ASP A 186 -4.78 -18.91 -6.79
N GLY A 187 -4.73 -20.22 -6.52
CA GLY A 187 -3.57 -21.03 -6.80
C GLY A 187 -2.42 -20.83 -5.82
N LYS A 188 -1.21 -21.23 -6.23
CA LYS A 188 -0.05 -21.36 -5.33
C LYS A 188 0.44 -20.03 -4.74
N SER A 189 0.09 -18.88 -5.33
CA SER A 189 0.41 -17.56 -4.77
C SER A 189 -0.37 -17.25 -3.48
N VAL A 190 -1.49 -17.92 -3.24
CA VAL A 190 -2.21 -17.82 -1.96
C VAL A 190 -1.40 -18.42 -0.81
N ALA A 191 -0.57 -19.44 -1.07
CA ALA A 191 0.40 -19.94 -0.09
C ALA A 191 1.45 -18.89 0.28
N ASP A 192 1.88 -18.10 -0.70
CA ASP A 192 2.87 -17.04 -0.50
C ASP A 192 2.28 -15.89 0.34
N LEU A 193 1.02 -15.49 0.07
CA LEU A 193 0.29 -14.54 0.93
C LEU A 193 0.11 -15.08 2.35
N GLN A 194 -0.24 -16.35 2.48
CA GLN A 194 -0.42 -16.99 3.76
C GLN A 194 0.88 -17.03 4.56
N GLN A 195 2.01 -17.31 3.91
CA GLN A 195 3.33 -17.28 4.53
C GLN A 195 3.66 -15.88 5.05
N GLU A 196 3.42 -14.82 4.28
CA GLU A 196 3.60 -13.44 4.76
C GLU A 196 2.70 -13.12 5.96
N PHE A 197 1.42 -13.52 5.92
CA PHE A 197 0.52 -13.35 7.05
C PHE A 197 1.08 -14.04 8.31
N LEU A 198 1.54 -15.29 8.19
CA LEU A 198 2.08 -16.04 9.32
C LEU A 198 3.34 -15.42 9.90
N LEU A 199 4.23 -14.88 9.06
CA LEU A 199 5.43 -14.20 9.51
C LEU A 199 5.08 -12.96 10.34
N ASP A 200 4.14 -12.15 9.85
CA ASP A 200 3.68 -10.97 10.58
C ASP A 200 2.90 -11.35 11.84
N TRP A 201 2.12 -12.44 11.80
CA TRP A 201 1.45 -12.99 12.96
C TRP A 201 2.44 -13.43 14.04
N LYS A 202 3.47 -14.21 13.65
CA LYS A 202 4.52 -14.69 14.56
C LYS A 202 5.29 -13.51 15.16
N ARG A 203 5.59 -12.47 14.38
CA ARG A 203 6.22 -11.25 14.90
C ARG A 203 5.35 -10.52 15.92
N ALA A 204 4.04 -10.47 15.70
CA ALA A 204 3.12 -9.75 16.58
C ALA A 204 2.77 -10.54 17.87
N THR A 205 2.80 -11.88 17.82
CA THR A 205 2.30 -12.74 18.90
C THR A 205 3.37 -13.62 19.55
N ASN A 206 4.53 -13.78 18.91
CA ASN A 206 5.51 -14.82 19.19
C ASN A 206 4.96 -16.26 19.09
N GLN A 207 3.80 -16.45 18.43
CA GLN A 207 3.18 -17.75 18.24
C GLN A 207 3.42 -18.28 16.83
N GLU A 208 3.74 -19.55 16.73
CA GLU A 208 3.87 -20.25 15.45
C GLU A 208 2.60 -21.04 15.17
N ILE A 209 1.94 -20.71 14.06
CA ILE A 209 0.75 -21.43 13.61
C ILE A 209 1.20 -22.50 12.63
N ARG A 210 0.91 -23.75 12.94
CA ARG A 210 1.01 -24.85 11.98
C ARG A 210 -0.16 -24.76 11.01
N ILE A 211 0.14 -24.80 9.71
CA ILE A 211 -0.88 -24.89 8.66
C ILE A 211 -0.81 -26.30 8.11
N ASP A 212 -1.99 -26.89 7.91
CA ASP A 212 -2.13 -28.09 7.09
C ASP A 212 -1.63 -27.85 5.66
N SER A 213 -1.30 -28.92 4.96
CA SER A 213 -0.93 -28.83 3.55
C SER A 213 -2.05 -28.17 2.75
N MET A 214 -1.71 -27.13 2.00
CA MET A 214 -2.63 -26.50 1.06
C MET A 214 -2.76 -27.37 -0.18
N SER A 215 -4.00 -27.58 -0.61
CA SER A 215 -4.31 -28.23 -1.87
C SER A 215 -4.78 -27.18 -2.86
N PHE A 216 -4.08 -27.11 -3.99
CA PHE A 216 -4.41 -26.25 -5.11
C PHE A 216 -4.93 -27.12 -6.25
N SER A 217 -5.92 -26.62 -6.99
CA SER A 217 -6.33 -27.27 -8.22
C SER A 217 -5.25 -27.08 -9.27
N ASP A 218 -4.92 -28.15 -10.02
CA ASP A 218 -4.03 -28.08 -11.19
C ASP A 218 -4.77 -27.60 -12.45
N GLN A 219 -5.89 -26.87 -12.30
CA GLN A 219 -6.54 -26.21 -13.43
C GLN A 219 -5.52 -25.36 -14.22
N ALA A 220 -5.77 -25.17 -15.51
CA ALA A 220 -4.90 -24.45 -16.46
C ALA A 220 -4.79 -22.96 -16.11
N MET A 221 -4.15 -22.68 -14.99
CA MET A 221 -3.79 -21.37 -14.50
C MET A 221 -2.55 -20.93 -15.28
N THR A 222 -2.67 -19.84 -16.03
CA THR A 222 -1.63 -19.41 -16.97
C THR A 222 -0.97 -18.10 -16.58
N MET A 223 -1.60 -17.28 -15.72
CA MET A 223 -1.11 -15.93 -15.47
C MET A 223 0.13 -15.96 -14.59
N GLU A 224 1.29 -15.67 -15.20
CA GLU A 224 2.58 -15.66 -14.53
C GLU A 224 2.73 -14.42 -13.64
N HIS A 225 2.98 -14.64 -12.36
CA HIS A 225 3.16 -13.57 -11.39
C HIS A 225 3.97 -14.03 -10.18
N TYR A 226 4.49 -13.11 -9.39
CA TYR A 226 5.05 -13.42 -8.07
C TYR A 226 4.84 -12.28 -7.09
N LEU A 227 4.81 -12.63 -5.80
CA LEU A 227 4.67 -11.68 -4.71
C LEU A 227 6.03 -11.18 -4.23
N TYR A 228 6.08 -9.91 -3.88
CA TYR A 228 7.28 -9.23 -3.42
C TYR A 228 6.98 -8.44 -2.15
N PRO A 229 7.13 -9.06 -0.96
CA PRO A 229 7.04 -8.33 0.30
C PRO A 229 8.27 -7.43 0.45
N SER A 230 8.04 -6.17 0.77
CA SER A 230 9.09 -5.23 1.13
C SER A 230 8.90 -4.75 2.57
N GLU A 231 9.99 -4.42 3.25
CA GLU A 231 9.95 -3.96 4.65
C GLU A 231 10.73 -2.66 4.83
N GLY A 232 10.53 -1.73 3.90
CA GLY A 232 11.40 -0.58 3.70
C GLY A 232 12.79 -0.97 3.17
N ILE A 233 12.92 -2.20 2.66
CA ILE A 233 14.16 -2.82 2.23
C ILE A 233 13.87 -3.49 0.89
N GLU A 234 14.75 -3.25 -0.08
CA GLU A 234 14.73 -3.70 -1.48
C GLU A 234 13.68 -3.11 -2.43
N ALA A 235 12.55 -2.55 -1.98
CA ALA A 235 11.54 -1.97 -2.88
C ALA A 235 12.16 -0.95 -3.86
N GLU A 236 12.99 -0.03 -3.36
CA GLU A 236 13.69 0.97 -4.18
C GLU A 236 14.56 0.30 -5.26
N ALA A 237 15.41 -0.65 -4.86
CA ALA A 237 16.32 -1.34 -5.77
C ALA A 237 15.58 -2.18 -6.81
N LYS A 238 14.49 -2.82 -6.42
CA LYS A 238 13.66 -3.62 -7.32
C LYS A 238 12.96 -2.75 -8.37
N LEU A 239 12.37 -1.62 -7.95
CA LEU A 239 11.73 -0.68 -8.87
C LEU A 239 12.74 -0.03 -9.82
N ILE A 240 13.92 0.36 -9.34
CA ILE A 240 15.02 0.84 -10.18
C ILE A 240 15.37 -0.20 -11.26
N GLN A 241 15.57 -1.47 -10.88
CA GLN A 241 15.90 -2.54 -11.82
C GLN A 241 14.84 -2.69 -12.92
N LEU A 242 13.56 -2.50 -12.61
CA LEU A 242 12.47 -2.59 -13.58
C LEU A 242 12.46 -1.37 -14.52
N ILE A 243 12.59 -0.17 -13.98
CA ILE A 243 12.63 1.09 -14.75
C ILE A 243 13.84 1.12 -15.69
N GLU A 244 15.00 0.65 -15.22
CA GLU A 244 16.22 0.56 -16.04
C GLU A 244 16.06 -0.38 -17.23
N LYS A 245 15.19 -1.39 -17.13
CA LYS A 245 14.90 -2.33 -18.23
C LYS A 245 13.82 -1.85 -19.20
N ALA A 246 13.12 -0.76 -18.91
CA ALA A 246 12.09 -0.22 -19.80
C ALA A 246 12.66 0.15 -21.17
N GLN A 247 11.90 -0.15 -22.23
CA GLN A 247 12.29 0.04 -23.63
C GLN A 247 11.39 1.02 -24.39
N GLU A 248 10.13 1.17 -23.99
CA GLU A 248 9.13 1.96 -24.72
C GLU A 248 8.39 2.94 -23.80
N LYS A 249 7.78 2.45 -22.72
CA LYS A 249 6.91 3.27 -21.87
C LYS A 249 6.86 2.80 -20.42
N ILE A 250 6.65 3.76 -19.52
CA ILE A 250 6.39 3.56 -18.10
C ILE A 250 5.16 4.38 -17.73
N ILE A 251 4.14 3.71 -17.18
CA ILE A 251 2.96 4.36 -16.61
C ILE A 251 2.98 4.12 -15.10
N ILE A 252 2.89 5.18 -14.30
CA ILE A 252 2.87 5.10 -12.84
C ILE A 252 1.58 5.76 -12.35
N GLY A 253 0.69 4.97 -11.73
CA GLY A 253 -0.46 5.44 -10.98
C GLY A 253 -0.18 5.39 -9.49
N THR A 254 -0.27 6.52 -8.80
CA THR A 254 -0.06 6.58 -7.34
C THR A 254 -0.83 7.74 -6.69
N PRO A 255 -1.32 7.62 -5.43
CA PRO A 255 -1.82 8.78 -4.71
C PRO A 255 -0.71 9.79 -4.38
N TYR A 256 0.51 9.31 -4.14
CA TYR A 256 1.62 10.10 -3.61
C TYR A 256 2.88 9.87 -4.43
N PHE A 257 3.22 10.84 -5.28
CA PHE A 257 4.43 10.81 -6.10
C PHE A 257 5.55 11.62 -5.45
N ILE A 258 6.18 11.03 -4.43
CA ILE A 258 7.31 11.62 -3.68
C ILE A 258 8.44 10.59 -3.60
N PRO A 259 9.01 10.16 -4.74
CA PRO A 259 9.94 9.03 -4.76
C PRO A 259 11.25 9.33 -4.01
N PRO A 260 11.89 8.28 -3.47
CA PRO A 260 13.30 8.32 -3.08
C PRO A 260 14.20 8.83 -4.21
N ALA A 261 15.29 9.51 -3.84
CA ALA A 261 16.15 10.18 -4.80
C ALA A 261 16.73 9.25 -5.88
N LYS A 262 17.17 8.03 -5.51
CA LYS A 262 17.75 7.10 -6.49
C LYS A 262 16.69 6.57 -7.46
N LEU A 263 15.51 6.25 -6.94
CA LEU A 263 14.38 5.83 -7.76
C LEU A 263 13.95 6.92 -8.74
N PHE A 264 13.91 8.17 -8.27
CA PHE A 264 13.57 9.29 -9.14
C PHE A 264 14.62 9.53 -10.24
N SER A 265 15.91 9.41 -9.91
CA SER A 265 16.97 9.50 -10.91
C SER A 265 16.86 8.40 -11.97
N ALA A 266 16.40 7.19 -11.62
CA ALA A 266 16.14 6.14 -12.62
C ALA A 266 15.02 6.55 -13.60
N ILE A 267 14.00 7.28 -13.15
CA ILE A 267 12.97 7.86 -14.02
C ILE A 267 13.57 8.94 -14.93
N GLU A 268 14.36 9.88 -14.38
CA GLU A 268 15.04 10.92 -15.17
C GLU A 268 15.93 10.28 -16.26
N ILE A 269 16.66 9.21 -15.93
CA ILE A 269 17.49 8.45 -16.88
C ILE A 269 16.61 7.76 -17.94
N ALA A 270 15.48 7.16 -17.55
CA ALA A 270 14.56 6.56 -18.52
C ALA A 270 14.03 7.60 -19.52
N GLN A 271 13.62 8.78 -19.07
CA GLN A 271 13.20 9.88 -19.95
C GLN A 271 14.33 10.33 -20.89
N ALA A 272 15.56 10.46 -20.37
CA ALA A 272 16.72 10.81 -21.17
C ALA A 272 17.06 9.76 -22.26
N ARG A 273 16.66 8.50 -22.07
CA ARG A 273 16.76 7.43 -23.07
C ARG A 273 15.62 7.45 -24.10
N GLY A 274 14.67 8.38 -24.00
CA GLY A 274 13.51 8.47 -24.88
C GLY A 274 12.32 7.59 -24.48
N ILE A 275 12.33 7.02 -23.27
CA ILE A 275 11.22 6.23 -22.74
C ILE A 275 10.05 7.17 -22.39
N SER A 276 8.85 6.85 -22.86
CA SER A 276 7.65 7.62 -22.54
C SER A 276 7.26 7.39 -21.07
N VAL A 277 7.25 8.45 -20.27
CA VAL A 277 6.87 8.38 -18.84
C VAL A 277 5.54 9.11 -18.63
N SER A 278 4.56 8.41 -18.08
CA SER A 278 3.25 8.97 -17.72
C SER A 278 2.97 8.75 -16.24
N ILE A 279 2.61 9.82 -15.54
CA ILE A 279 2.31 9.80 -14.11
C ILE A 279 0.84 10.19 -13.90
N LEU A 280 0.07 9.32 -13.26
CA LEU A 280 -1.31 9.56 -12.87
C LEU A 280 -1.39 9.74 -11.35
N VAL A 281 -1.89 10.91 -10.93
CA VAL A 281 -2.03 11.31 -9.53
C VAL A 281 -3.43 11.88 -9.28
N PRO A 282 -3.92 11.90 -8.03
CA PRO A 282 -5.21 12.50 -7.74
C PRO A 282 -5.14 14.03 -7.80
N GLU A 283 -6.20 14.67 -8.28
CA GLU A 283 -6.35 16.11 -8.10
C GLU A 283 -6.77 16.45 -6.66
N LYS A 284 -7.74 15.71 -6.11
CA LYS A 284 -8.16 15.87 -4.71
C LYS A 284 -7.12 15.25 -3.79
N SER A 285 -6.88 15.86 -2.63
CA SER A 285 -5.89 15.38 -1.67
C SER A 285 -6.58 15.03 -0.35
N ASP A 286 -6.26 13.86 0.21
CA ASP A 286 -6.69 13.43 1.54
C ASP A 286 -5.77 13.97 2.65
N HIS A 287 -4.61 14.52 2.26
CA HIS A 287 -3.63 15.12 3.14
C HIS A 287 -3.30 16.58 2.76
N PRO A 288 -3.04 17.48 3.72
CA PRO A 288 -2.98 18.92 3.46
C PRO A 288 -1.76 19.42 2.67
N ILE A 289 -0.69 18.62 2.59
CA ILE A 289 0.60 19.01 2.00
C ILE A 289 1.21 17.98 1.04
N VAL A 290 0.64 16.78 0.94
CA VAL A 290 1.24 15.67 0.19
C VAL A 290 1.14 15.90 -1.32
N LYS A 291 -0.02 16.38 -1.79
CA LYS A 291 -0.19 16.81 -3.18
C LYS A 291 0.85 17.86 -3.56
N GLU A 292 1.00 18.91 -2.77
CA GLU A 292 1.96 19.98 -3.05
C GLU A 292 3.41 19.48 -3.01
N ALA A 293 3.77 18.58 -2.08
CA ALA A 293 5.10 17.98 -2.05
C ALA A 293 5.46 17.26 -3.37
N SER A 294 4.48 16.63 -4.03
CA SER A 294 4.68 15.97 -5.33
C SER A 294 5.05 16.94 -6.47
N PHE A 295 4.60 18.20 -6.41
CA PHE A 295 4.79 19.17 -7.50
C PHE A 295 6.26 19.42 -7.82
N ARG A 296 7.16 19.27 -6.86
CA ARG A 296 8.61 19.32 -7.10
C ARG A 296 9.07 18.26 -8.11
N TYR A 297 8.56 17.05 -7.99
CA TYR A 297 8.91 15.91 -8.83
C TYR A 297 8.16 15.97 -10.16
N LEU A 298 6.87 16.33 -10.13
CA LEU A 298 6.05 16.45 -11.34
C LEU A 298 6.60 17.51 -12.30
N ARG A 299 7.10 18.66 -11.81
CA ARG A 299 7.77 19.66 -12.66
C ARG A 299 8.96 19.07 -13.43
N LYS A 300 9.73 18.21 -12.78
CA LYS A 300 10.89 17.57 -13.40
C LYS A 300 10.49 16.51 -14.43
N VAL A 301 9.46 15.72 -14.15
CA VAL A 301 8.90 14.78 -15.12
C VAL A 301 8.43 15.53 -16.36
N LEU A 302 7.66 16.61 -16.20
CA LEU A 302 7.18 17.44 -17.30
C LEU A 302 8.33 18.11 -18.07
N ALA A 303 9.34 18.64 -17.38
CA ALA A 303 10.53 19.21 -18.03
C ALA A 303 11.34 18.17 -18.81
N GLY A 304 11.30 16.90 -18.41
CA GLY A 304 11.88 15.77 -19.14
C GLY A 304 11.01 15.24 -20.29
N GLY A 305 9.92 15.91 -20.64
CA GLY A 305 9.00 15.50 -21.72
C GLY A 305 8.01 14.39 -21.34
N GLY A 306 7.88 14.07 -20.06
CA GLY A 306 6.88 13.14 -19.55
C GLY A 306 5.50 13.79 -19.43
N ASN A 307 4.47 12.95 -19.25
CA ASN A 307 3.08 13.37 -19.10
C ASN A 307 2.64 13.23 -17.64
N VAL A 308 1.84 14.18 -17.16
CA VAL A 308 1.24 14.11 -15.83
C VAL A 308 -0.26 14.33 -15.95
N TYR A 309 -1.03 13.41 -15.38
CA TYR A 309 -2.49 13.39 -15.39
C TYR A 309 -3.01 13.54 -13.97
N GLN A 310 -3.99 14.44 -13.78
CA GLN A 310 -4.65 14.68 -12.51
C GLN A 310 -6.09 14.15 -12.56
N PHE A 311 -6.35 13.04 -11.87
CA PHE A 311 -7.65 12.40 -11.82
C PHE A 311 -8.69 13.29 -11.14
N GLN A 312 -9.83 13.51 -11.82
CA GLN A 312 -10.83 14.52 -11.47
C GLN A 312 -12.07 13.95 -10.77
N LYS A 313 -12.42 12.68 -11.02
CA LYS A 313 -13.72 12.16 -10.59
C LYS A 313 -13.85 11.99 -9.08
N GLY A 314 -12.73 11.79 -8.36
CA GLY A 314 -12.70 11.50 -6.93
C GLY A 314 -11.26 11.43 -6.43
N PHE A 315 -10.98 10.49 -5.53
CA PHE A 315 -9.63 10.24 -5.04
C PHE A 315 -9.00 9.02 -5.73
N PHE A 316 -7.96 9.27 -6.50
CA PHE A 316 -7.14 8.22 -7.11
C PHE A 316 -6.09 7.72 -6.13
N HIS A 317 -6.25 6.47 -5.70
CA HIS A 317 -5.42 5.81 -4.72
C HIS A 317 -4.84 4.49 -5.23
N ALA A 318 -4.90 4.19 -6.53
CA ALA A 318 -4.22 3.01 -7.07
C ALA A 318 -2.70 3.08 -6.82
N LYS A 319 -2.05 1.91 -6.71
CA LYS A 319 -0.59 1.78 -6.67
C LYS A 319 -0.17 0.81 -7.75
N VAL A 320 0.03 1.36 -8.94
CA VAL A 320 0.22 0.58 -10.15
C VAL A 320 1.37 1.12 -10.98
N ILE A 321 2.21 0.22 -11.50
CA ILE A 321 3.23 0.55 -12.48
C ILE A 321 3.09 -0.42 -13.64
N VAL A 322 3.03 0.09 -14.86
CA VAL A 322 3.07 -0.73 -16.09
C VAL A 322 4.29 -0.31 -16.90
N ILE A 323 5.09 -1.29 -17.32
CA ILE A 323 6.30 -1.07 -18.13
C ILE A 323 6.19 -1.90 -19.41
N ASP A 324 6.25 -1.21 -20.55
CA ASP A 324 6.26 -1.77 -21.92
C ASP A 324 5.12 -2.75 -22.24
N GLY A 325 4.02 -2.72 -21.47
CA GLY A 325 2.98 -3.76 -21.53
C GLY A 325 3.50 -5.18 -21.23
N ASN A 326 4.70 -5.32 -20.65
CA ASN A 326 5.41 -6.57 -20.39
C ASN A 326 5.39 -6.97 -18.91
N ILE A 327 5.32 -5.98 -18.03
CA ILE A 327 5.22 -6.19 -16.60
C ILE A 327 4.27 -5.17 -15.99
N CYS A 328 3.45 -5.64 -15.06
CA CYS A 328 2.62 -4.80 -14.21
C CYS A 328 2.98 -5.07 -12.73
N ASP A 329 3.15 -4.02 -11.95
CA ASP A 329 3.24 -4.04 -10.50
C ASP A 329 1.94 -3.47 -9.93
N ILE A 330 1.23 -4.25 -9.13
CA ILE A 330 0.09 -3.78 -8.32
C ILE A 330 0.31 -4.24 -6.89
N GLY A 331 0.09 -3.36 -5.93
CA GLY A 331 0.29 -3.71 -4.53
C GLY A 331 -0.17 -2.65 -3.55
N THR A 332 0.49 -2.65 -2.40
CA THR A 332 0.14 -1.76 -1.29
C THR A 332 1.06 -0.54 -1.23
N ALA A 333 2.25 -0.63 -1.85
CA ALA A 333 3.28 0.39 -1.80
C ALA A 333 2.94 1.62 -2.65
N ASN A 334 2.81 2.78 -2.02
CA ASN A 334 2.78 4.05 -2.73
C ASN A 334 4.14 4.39 -3.34
N PHE A 335 4.17 5.34 -4.28
CA PHE A 335 5.41 5.82 -4.90
C PHE A 335 6.05 6.96 -4.09
N ASP A 336 6.10 6.78 -2.77
CA ASP A 336 6.65 7.74 -1.80
C ASP A 336 7.77 7.13 -0.95
N ARG A 337 8.50 8.02 -0.26
CA ARG A 337 9.65 7.62 0.57
C ARG A 337 9.25 6.69 1.71
N ARG A 338 8.11 6.91 2.36
CA ARG A 338 7.70 6.14 3.52
C ARG A 338 7.30 4.72 3.13
N SER A 339 6.50 4.54 2.08
CA SER A 339 6.17 3.22 1.55
C SER A 339 7.42 2.45 1.12
N ILE A 340 8.32 3.11 0.38
CA ILE A 340 9.47 2.42 -0.24
C ILE A 340 10.61 2.14 0.75
N LEU A 341 10.85 3.03 1.73
CA LEU A 341 12.05 2.98 2.60
C LEU A 341 11.75 2.63 4.06
N LEU A 342 10.48 2.49 4.46
CA LEU A 342 10.13 2.28 5.85
C LEU A 342 9.00 1.26 6.10
N ASN A 343 7.90 1.36 5.36
CA ASN A 343 6.73 0.54 5.63
C ASN A 343 6.93 -0.92 5.22
N HIS A 344 6.15 -1.78 5.86
CA HIS A 344 5.94 -3.14 5.39
C HIS A 344 4.87 -3.10 4.30
N GLU A 345 5.27 -3.41 3.08
CA GLU A 345 4.43 -3.45 1.90
C GLU A 345 4.48 -4.84 1.25
N ILE A 346 3.59 -5.07 0.30
CA ILE A 346 3.65 -6.25 -0.57
C ILE A 346 3.07 -5.88 -1.94
N ASN A 347 3.78 -6.32 -2.96
CA ASN A 347 3.51 -6.05 -4.37
C ASN A 347 3.35 -7.37 -5.13
N CYS A 348 2.55 -7.37 -6.19
CA CYS A 348 2.41 -8.47 -7.14
C CYS A 348 2.98 -8.02 -8.48
N PHE A 349 4.07 -8.65 -8.90
CA PHE A 349 4.64 -8.45 -10.24
C PHE A 349 4.05 -9.48 -11.18
N ILE A 350 3.42 -9.00 -12.24
CA ILE A 350 2.57 -9.77 -13.16
C ILE A 350 3.14 -9.64 -14.57
N TYR A 351 3.22 -10.77 -15.29
CA TYR A 351 3.79 -10.88 -16.63
C TYR A 351 2.76 -11.34 -17.67
N ASP A 352 1.54 -11.64 -17.24
CA ASP A 352 0.46 -12.07 -18.12
C ASP A 352 -0.05 -10.92 -18.99
N LYS A 353 0.00 -11.10 -20.31
CA LYS A 353 -0.35 -10.05 -21.29
C LYS A 353 -1.82 -9.67 -21.28
N VAL A 354 -2.72 -10.62 -21.02
CA VAL A 354 -4.15 -10.34 -20.98
C VAL A 354 -4.46 -9.50 -19.75
N PHE A 355 -3.96 -9.91 -18.59
CA PHE A 355 -4.11 -9.14 -17.36
C PHE A 355 -3.50 -7.75 -17.47
N ILE A 356 -2.29 -7.62 -18.04
CA ILE A 356 -1.65 -6.31 -18.25
C ILE A 356 -2.50 -5.43 -19.17
N SER A 357 -3.09 -6.00 -20.23
CA SER A 357 -4.01 -5.26 -21.10
C SER A 357 -5.25 -4.76 -20.35
N ASP A 358 -5.81 -5.56 -19.44
CA ASP A 358 -6.95 -5.14 -18.60
C ASP A 358 -6.56 -3.96 -17.68
N VAL A 359 -5.35 -3.98 -17.12
CA VAL A 359 -4.81 -2.88 -16.32
C VAL A 359 -4.57 -1.63 -17.16
N GLU A 360 -4.01 -1.77 -18.36
CA GLU A 360 -3.79 -0.65 -19.28
C GLU A 360 -5.12 -0.01 -19.70
N ASN A 361 -6.16 -0.81 -19.94
CA ASN A 361 -7.51 -0.32 -20.24
C ASN A 361 -8.11 0.45 -19.05
N ALA A 362 -7.96 -0.06 -17.83
CA ALA A 362 -8.41 0.64 -16.62
C ALA A 362 -7.66 1.97 -16.41
N LEU A 363 -6.35 2.00 -16.67
CA LEU A 363 -5.55 3.22 -16.61
C LEU A 363 -5.91 4.22 -17.71
N ALA A 364 -6.24 3.75 -18.91
CA ALA A 364 -6.72 4.60 -20.00
C ALA A 364 -8.05 5.29 -19.63
N GLU A 365 -9.00 4.54 -19.07
CA GLU A 365 -10.25 5.10 -18.52
C GLU A 365 -9.96 6.15 -17.43
N ASP A 366 -9.02 5.86 -16.51
CA ASP A 366 -8.64 6.80 -15.47
C ASP A 366 -8.01 8.08 -16.05
N ILE A 367 -7.21 7.97 -17.12
CA ILE A 367 -6.62 9.09 -17.84
C ILE A 367 -7.69 9.91 -18.58
N GLU A 368 -8.69 9.28 -19.19
CA GLU A 368 -9.84 9.98 -19.81
C GLU A 368 -10.63 10.80 -18.79
N HIS A 369 -10.58 10.42 -17.51
CA HIS A 369 -11.17 11.14 -16.40
C HIS A 369 -10.19 12.07 -15.67
N SER A 370 -9.08 12.39 -16.32
CA SER A 370 -8.03 13.25 -15.80
C SER A 370 -7.86 14.51 -16.64
N THR A 371 -7.33 15.56 -16.01
CA THR A 371 -6.79 16.72 -16.72
C THR A 371 -5.29 16.54 -16.92
N VAL A 372 -4.76 17.04 -18.03
CA VAL A 372 -3.32 17.07 -18.25
C VAL A 372 -2.73 18.24 -17.47
N LEU A 373 -1.78 17.95 -16.58
CA LEU A 373 -1.05 18.97 -15.83
C LEU A 373 0.13 19.45 -16.66
N THR A 374 0.24 20.76 -16.85
CA THR A 374 1.30 21.40 -17.62
C THR A 374 2.39 22.00 -16.74
N LEU A 375 3.57 22.18 -17.31
CA LEU A 375 4.68 22.83 -16.61
C LEU A 375 4.35 24.30 -16.27
N ASP A 376 3.62 25.00 -17.15
CA ASP A 376 3.23 26.40 -16.95
C ASP A 376 2.30 26.56 -15.74
N GLU A 377 1.31 25.68 -15.58
CA GLU A 377 0.42 25.66 -14.41
C GLU A 377 1.22 25.49 -13.11
N LEU A 378 2.17 24.55 -13.09
CA LEU A 378 3.02 24.33 -11.91
C LEU A 378 4.01 25.47 -11.65
N GLN A 379 4.37 26.27 -12.65
CA GLN A 379 5.20 27.47 -12.46
C GLN A 379 4.38 28.65 -11.94
N LYS A 380 3.08 28.72 -12.25
CA LYS A 380 2.19 29.83 -11.88
C LYS A 380 1.36 29.58 -10.61
N VAL A 381 1.70 28.55 -9.83
CA VAL A 381 1.03 28.28 -8.55
C VAL A 381 1.14 29.46 -7.57
N ARG A 382 0.07 29.67 -6.78
CA ARG A 382 -0.01 30.73 -5.76
C ARG A 382 1.11 30.58 -4.71
N VAL A 383 1.52 31.70 -4.10
CA VAL A 383 2.58 31.73 -3.06
C VAL A 383 2.30 30.75 -1.92
N PHE A 384 1.04 30.67 -1.46
CA PHE A 384 0.65 29.74 -0.41
C PHE A 384 0.89 28.26 -0.77
N VAL A 385 0.66 27.88 -2.04
CA VAL A 385 0.97 26.53 -2.54
C VAL A 385 2.48 26.29 -2.46
N ARG A 386 3.30 27.25 -2.90
CA ARG A 386 4.77 27.14 -2.81
C ARG A 386 5.25 26.93 -1.37
N ILE A 387 4.65 27.61 -0.39
CA ILE A 387 4.97 27.42 1.04
C ILE A 387 4.67 25.97 1.45
N LYS A 388 3.50 25.43 1.07
CA LYS A 388 3.18 24.03 1.33
C LYS A 388 4.15 23.06 0.66
N GLU A 389 4.60 23.35 -0.58
CA GLU A 389 5.63 22.54 -1.23
C GLU A 389 6.92 22.52 -0.39
N TRP A 390 7.40 23.68 0.06
CA TRP A 390 8.60 23.77 0.91
C TRP A 390 8.45 22.97 2.21
N ILE A 391 7.30 23.10 2.89
CA ILE A 391 6.98 22.32 4.10
C ILE A 391 6.95 20.83 3.77
N GLY A 392 6.28 20.44 2.69
CA GLY A 392 6.18 19.06 2.24
C GLY A 392 7.55 18.43 1.96
N ILE A 393 8.46 19.18 1.32
CA ILE A 393 9.83 18.74 1.06
C ILE A 393 10.67 18.64 2.35
N LEU A 394 10.47 19.55 3.31
CA LEU A 394 11.12 19.46 4.61
C LEU A 394 10.71 18.19 5.37
N PHE A 395 9.44 17.79 5.25
CA PHE A 395 8.87 16.63 5.95
C PHE A 395 8.73 15.38 5.07
N GLN A 396 9.28 15.36 3.85
CA GLN A 396 9.12 14.25 2.90
C GLN A 396 9.57 12.86 3.42
N GLY A 397 10.41 12.81 4.47
CA GLY A 397 10.80 11.55 5.10
C GLY A 397 9.73 10.98 6.05
N LEU A 398 8.74 11.80 6.42
CA LEU A 398 7.59 11.45 7.23
C LEU A 398 6.33 11.26 6.39
N LEU A 399 6.28 11.91 5.22
CA LEU A 399 5.20 11.80 4.23
C LEU A 399 5.22 10.43 3.53
#